data_AF-A0A3B9QY80-F1
#
_entry.id   AF-A0A3B9QY80-F1
#
_cell.length_a   1.000
_cell.length_b   1.000
_cell.length_c   1.000
_cell.angle_alpha   90.00
_cell.angle_beta   90.00
_cell.angle_gamma   90.00
#
_symmetry.space_group_name_H-M   'P 1'
#
loop_
_entity.id
_entity.type
_entity.pdbx_description
1 polymer ?
#
loop_
_entity_poly.entity_id
_entity_poly.type
_entity_poly.pdbx_seq_one_letter_code
_entity_poly.pdbx_strand_id
1 'polypeptide(L)'
;MTRKSSVWVVDDDASIRWVLEKALSNAGFAVTLFDRADDVLKRIGREQPDVIVTDIRMPGTSGLELLDVLGKDMPGLPVIVMTAYSDLDSAVSAYQGGAFEYLPKPFDLEEAVALAGRALQKKAQGEAQVATDEKDSEMIGAAPAMQTVFRVIGRLSGSQMNVLISGESGTGKELVARAIYRNSLRASKPFVAINTAAIPADLLESELFGHEKGAFTGAQDQRRGRFEQAAGGTLFLDEIGDMPIELQTRLLRVLSDGTFFRVGGHQELTADVRVIAATNQDLVSRVSEGRFREDLFHRLNVIGITLPPLRERREDIPALAESFLHRAATELEVEPKRLDDGALQLLCEAPWPGNVRELENLCRRLTVLAPGATVTAGDLPPDVNAQSAGVQSAQTWQHLLEQAAAERFAMGQKDVLSEFGPDFERVLLRTALGFTRGRKQEAARWIGWGRNTLTRKLKELDID
;
A
#
# COMPACT_ATOMS: atom_id res chain seq x y z
N MET A 1 37.48 10.19 -33.36
CA MET A 1 36.06 9.86 -33.57
C MET A 1 35.61 9.09 -32.35
N THR A 2 34.74 9.68 -31.52
CA THR A 2 34.12 8.98 -30.39
C THR A 2 33.22 7.88 -30.95
N ARG A 3 33.46 6.62 -30.57
CA ARG A 3 32.62 5.48 -30.94
C ARG A 3 31.21 5.78 -30.42
N LYS A 4 30.20 5.80 -31.31
CA LYS A 4 28.80 5.90 -30.89
C LYS A 4 28.45 4.63 -30.12
N SER A 5 27.92 4.77 -28.91
CA SER A 5 27.47 3.63 -28.10
C SER A 5 26.33 2.92 -28.82
N SER A 6 26.41 1.59 -28.90
CA SER A 6 25.45 0.78 -29.64
C SER A 6 24.32 0.32 -28.71
N VAL A 7 23.07 0.52 -29.13
CA VAL A 7 21.88 0.08 -28.41
C VAL A 7 21.09 -0.87 -29.31
N TRP A 8 20.78 -2.07 -28.81
CA TRP A 8 19.92 -3.00 -29.52
C TRP A 8 18.52 -2.97 -28.93
N VAL A 9 17.49 -2.82 -29.77
CA VAL A 9 16.09 -2.78 -29.36
C VAL A 9 15.39 -4.03 -29.89
N VAL A 10 14.69 -4.74 -29.01
CA VAL A 10 14.04 -6.02 -29.26
C VAL A 10 12.59 -5.90 -28.84
N ASP A 11 11.66 -5.93 -29.79
CA ASP A 11 10.23 -5.79 -29.52
C ASP A 11 9.44 -6.32 -30.73
N ASP A 12 8.35 -7.05 -30.50
CA ASP A 12 7.53 -7.58 -31.60
C ASP A 12 6.64 -6.48 -32.22
N ASP A 13 6.36 -5.39 -31.49
CA ASP A 13 5.63 -4.23 -32.01
C ASP A 13 6.55 -3.30 -32.83
N ALA A 14 6.27 -3.23 -34.14
CA ALA A 14 6.98 -2.35 -35.07
C ALA A 14 6.88 -0.85 -34.70
N SER A 15 5.76 -0.43 -34.09
CA SER A 15 5.54 0.95 -33.67
C SER A 15 6.49 1.33 -32.54
N ILE A 16 6.64 0.44 -31.55
CA ILE A 16 7.52 0.63 -30.40
C ILE A 16 8.98 0.69 -30.86
N ARG A 17 9.40 -0.25 -31.72
CA ARG A 17 10.76 -0.24 -32.31
C ARG A 17 11.06 1.06 -33.05
N TRP A 18 10.12 1.52 -33.88
CA TRP A 18 10.31 2.74 -34.67
C TRP A 18 10.44 3.99 -33.78
N VAL A 19 9.57 4.11 -32.78
CA VAL A 19 9.61 5.27 -31.87
C VAL A 19 10.91 5.28 -31.05
N LEU A 20 11.33 4.13 -30.51
CA LEU A 20 12.60 4.01 -29.77
C LEU A 20 13.82 4.27 -30.65
N GLU A 21 13.81 3.77 -31.90
CA GLU A 21 14.88 4.05 -32.87
C GLU A 21 15.06 5.55 -33.07
N LYS A 22 13.97 6.29 -33.26
CA LYS A 22 14.00 7.75 -33.46
C LYS A 22 14.52 8.47 -32.22
N ALA A 23 13.99 8.14 -31.04
CA ALA A 23 14.40 8.76 -29.79
C ALA A 23 15.89 8.55 -29.48
N LEU A 24 16.35 7.29 -29.54
CA LEU A 24 17.73 6.92 -29.23
C LEU A 24 18.73 7.42 -30.30
N SER A 25 18.36 7.39 -31.58
CA SER A 25 19.22 7.92 -32.65
C SER A 25 19.39 9.43 -32.55
N ASN A 26 18.32 10.17 -32.21
CA ASN A 26 18.37 11.61 -31.96
C ASN A 26 19.28 11.96 -30.77
N ALA A 27 19.33 11.09 -29.76
CA ALA A 27 20.24 11.20 -28.62
C ALA A 27 21.69 10.78 -28.93
N GLY A 28 21.99 10.36 -30.16
CA GLY A 28 23.34 10.05 -30.64
C GLY A 28 23.76 8.58 -30.55
N PHE A 29 22.86 7.67 -30.16
CA PHE A 29 23.12 6.24 -30.12
C PHE A 29 23.13 5.60 -31.52
N ALA A 30 23.87 4.49 -31.68
CA ALA A 30 23.78 3.64 -32.85
C ALA A 30 22.77 2.51 -32.57
N VAL A 31 21.57 2.59 -33.14
CA VAL A 31 20.46 1.68 -32.84
C VAL A 31 20.40 0.52 -33.83
N THR A 32 20.19 -0.70 -33.35
CA THR A 32 19.86 -1.87 -34.18
C THR A 32 18.55 -2.49 -33.69
N LEU A 33 17.65 -2.80 -34.61
CA LEU A 33 16.31 -3.31 -34.29
C LEU A 33 16.20 -4.81 -34.53
N PHE A 34 15.50 -5.51 -33.65
CA PHE A 34 15.17 -6.92 -33.73
C PHE A 34 13.68 -7.09 -33.41
N ASP A 35 13.00 -7.94 -34.16
CA ASP A 35 11.60 -8.31 -33.91
C ASP A 35 11.46 -9.60 -33.07
N ARG A 36 12.56 -10.31 -32.82
CA ARG A 36 12.61 -11.58 -32.06
C ARG A 36 13.88 -11.70 -31.24
N ALA A 37 13.75 -12.24 -30.01
CA ALA A 37 14.90 -12.53 -29.15
C ALA A 37 15.88 -13.54 -29.76
N ASP A 38 15.40 -14.51 -30.53
CA ASP A 38 16.23 -15.52 -31.19
C ASP A 38 17.33 -14.91 -32.09
N ASP A 39 17.02 -13.80 -32.76
CA ASP A 39 17.95 -13.17 -33.69
C ASP A 39 19.02 -12.35 -32.96
N VAL A 40 18.71 -11.89 -31.74
CA VAL A 40 19.66 -11.31 -30.82
C VAL A 40 20.68 -12.36 -30.39
N LEU A 41 20.21 -13.53 -29.93
CA LEU A 41 21.07 -14.63 -29.48
C LEU A 41 22.01 -15.14 -30.60
N LYS A 42 21.56 -15.15 -31.85
CA LYS A 42 22.42 -15.50 -33.01
C LYS A 42 23.47 -14.44 -33.30
N ARG A 43 23.13 -13.16 -33.15
CA ARG A 43 24.00 -12.03 -33.53
C ARG A 43 24.97 -11.63 -32.42
N ILE A 44 24.59 -11.79 -31.16
CA ILE A 44 25.37 -11.35 -29.99
C ILE A 44 26.74 -12.03 -29.89
N GLY A 45 26.85 -13.26 -30.42
CA GLY A 45 28.13 -13.98 -30.51
C GLY A 45 29.12 -13.40 -31.53
N ARG A 46 28.65 -12.55 -32.46
CA ARG A 46 29.48 -11.91 -33.51
C ARG A 46 29.74 -10.44 -33.24
N GLU A 47 28.75 -9.74 -32.70
CA GLU A 47 28.76 -8.31 -32.44
C GLU A 47 28.08 -8.07 -31.08
N GLN A 48 28.69 -7.27 -30.20
CA GLN A 48 28.12 -7.00 -28.88
C GLN A 48 27.63 -5.56 -28.79
N PRO A 49 26.38 -5.32 -28.38
CA PRO A 49 25.90 -3.98 -28.07
C PRO A 49 26.51 -3.45 -26.77
N ASP A 50 26.28 -2.16 -26.53
CA ASP A 50 26.59 -1.56 -25.25
C ASP A 50 25.43 -1.64 -24.25
N VAL A 51 24.18 -1.63 -24.76
CA VAL A 51 22.95 -1.83 -23.98
C VAL A 51 21.94 -2.59 -24.84
N ILE A 52 21.16 -3.47 -24.23
CA ILE A 52 19.97 -4.07 -24.87
C ILE A 52 18.72 -3.48 -24.23
N VAL A 53 17.72 -3.17 -25.03
CA VAL A 53 16.37 -2.79 -24.61
C VAL A 53 15.43 -3.84 -25.18
N THR A 54 14.82 -4.68 -24.35
CA THR A 54 14.00 -5.83 -24.80
C THR A 54 12.61 -5.82 -24.18
N ASP A 55 11.57 -6.14 -24.93
CA ASP A 55 10.26 -6.47 -24.35
C ASP A 55 10.32 -7.80 -23.59
N ILE A 56 9.54 -7.95 -22.52
CA ILE A 56 9.39 -9.20 -21.77
C ILE A 56 8.63 -10.23 -22.58
N ARG A 57 7.50 -9.85 -23.18
CA ARG A 57 6.62 -10.78 -23.89
C ARG A 57 6.81 -10.62 -25.38
N MET A 58 7.37 -11.63 -26.02
CA MET A 58 7.50 -11.70 -27.48
C MET A 58 7.17 -13.12 -27.95
N PRO A 59 6.68 -13.30 -29.20
CA PRO A 59 6.45 -14.61 -29.76
C PRO A 59 7.73 -15.45 -29.91
N GLY A 60 7.80 -16.59 -29.22
CA GLY A 60 8.99 -17.44 -29.18
C GLY A 60 9.73 -17.27 -27.86
N THR A 61 11.05 -17.04 -27.92
CA THR A 61 11.86 -16.74 -26.73
C THR A 61 11.43 -15.41 -26.11
N SER A 62 11.13 -15.46 -24.81
CA SER A 62 10.71 -14.27 -24.06
C SER A 62 11.92 -13.35 -23.77
N GLY A 63 11.65 -12.08 -23.44
CA GLY A 63 12.69 -11.16 -22.99
C GLY A 63 13.36 -11.56 -21.68
N LEU A 64 12.63 -12.29 -20.82
CA LEU A 64 13.19 -12.85 -19.57
C LEU A 64 14.11 -14.03 -19.86
N GLU A 65 13.72 -14.93 -20.77
CA GLU A 65 14.60 -16.00 -21.23
C GLU A 65 15.86 -15.44 -21.92
N LEU A 66 15.70 -14.38 -22.72
CA LEU A 66 16.82 -13.65 -23.31
C LEU A 66 17.73 -13.08 -22.22
N LEU A 67 17.15 -12.42 -21.21
CA LEU A 67 17.87 -11.86 -20.07
C LEU A 67 18.65 -12.95 -19.30
N ASP A 68 18.04 -14.10 -19.02
CA ASP A 68 18.67 -15.20 -18.30
C ASP A 68 19.87 -15.78 -19.05
N VAL A 69 19.75 -15.95 -20.37
CA VAL A 69 20.85 -16.42 -21.22
C VAL A 69 21.97 -15.38 -21.22
N LEU A 70 21.64 -14.09 -21.39
CA LEU A 70 22.62 -13.01 -21.41
C LEU A 70 23.28 -12.78 -20.05
N GLY A 71 22.55 -12.95 -18.94
CA GLY A 71 23.09 -12.84 -17.59
C GLY A 71 24.12 -13.92 -17.28
N LYS A 72 23.96 -15.13 -17.84
CA LYS A 72 24.92 -16.24 -17.73
C LYS A 72 26.14 -16.05 -18.62
N ASP A 73 25.93 -15.69 -19.89
CA ASP A 73 26.99 -15.65 -20.90
C ASP A 73 27.73 -14.30 -20.95
N MET A 74 27.06 -13.21 -20.56
CA MET A 74 27.56 -11.83 -20.63
C MET A 74 27.11 -10.97 -19.43
N PRO A 75 27.54 -11.29 -18.19
CA PRO A 75 27.09 -10.62 -16.97
C PRO A 75 27.40 -9.11 -16.89
N GLY A 76 28.26 -8.58 -17.77
CA GLY A 76 28.59 -7.16 -17.85
C GLY A 76 27.79 -6.37 -18.89
N LEU A 77 26.86 -7.01 -19.61
CA LEU A 77 26.00 -6.35 -20.59
C LEU A 77 24.71 -5.87 -19.93
N PRO A 78 24.48 -4.55 -19.78
CA PRO A 78 23.24 -4.06 -19.21
C PRO A 78 22.05 -4.31 -20.15
N VAL A 79 21.02 -4.96 -19.63
CA VAL A 79 19.76 -5.22 -20.32
C VAL A 79 18.65 -4.41 -19.65
N ILE A 80 18.05 -3.48 -20.38
CA ILE A 80 16.85 -2.76 -19.98
C ILE A 80 15.65 -3.55 -20.47
N VAL A 81 14.72 -3.83 -19.58
CA VAL A 81 13.55 -4.62 -19.90
C VAL A 81 12.32 -3.72 -19.99
N MET A 82 11.71 -3.69 -21.17
CA MET A 82 10.42 -3.06 -21.42
C MET A 82 9.32 -4.01 -20.98
N THR A 83 8.31 -3.50 -20.30
CA THR A 83 7.25 -4.35 -19.76
C THR A 83 5.89 -3.68 -19.86
N ALA A 84 4.89 -4.42 -20.34
CA ALA A 84 3.49 -4.04 -20.24
C ALA A 84 2.85 -4.50 -18.90
N TYR A 85 3.62 -5.15 -18.02
CA TYR A 85 3.05 -5.86 -16.89
C TYR A 85 2.60 -4.97 -15.74
N SER A 86 1.50 -5.44 -15.17
CA SER A 86 0.75 -4.91 -14.04
C SER A 86 0.93 -5.76 -12.78
N ASP A 87 1.87 -6.69 -12.71
CA ASP A 87 2.00 -7.61 -11.58
C ASP A 87 3.41 -7.67 -10.99
N LEU A 88 3.46 -8.08 -9.72
CA LEU A 88 4.65 -8.06 -8.89
C LEU A 88 5.72 -9.06 -9.35
N ASP A 89 5.32 -10.28 -9.72
CA ASP A 89 6.27 -11.36 -10.02
C ASP A 89 7.07 -11.06 -11.27
N SER A 90 6.44 -10.45 -12.28
CA SER A 90 7.14 -10.00 -13.48
C SER A 90 8.21 -8.96 -13.15
N ALA A 91 7.92 -8.06 -12.21
CA ALA A 91 8.91 -7.08 -11.76
C ALA A 91 10.06 -7.76 -10.99
N VAL A 92 9.74 -8.68 -10.07
CA VAL A 92 10.76 -9.32 -9.23
C VAL A 92 11.63 -10.29 -10.02
N SER A 93 11.03 -11.17 -10.81
CA SER A 93 11.74 -12.20 -11.59
C SER A 93 12.71 -11.56 -12.57
N ALA A 94 12.35 -10.41 -13.12
CA ALA A 94 13.25 -9.68 -13.96
C ALA A 94 14.44 -9.09 -13.17
N TYR A 95 14.22 -8.54 -11.96
CA TYR A 95 15.30 -7.96 -11.15
C TYR A 95 16.25 -9.07 -10.68
N GLN A 96 15.70 -10.24 -10.37
CA GLN A 96 16.46 -11.44 -10.08
C GLN A 96 17.21 -11.92 -11.34
N GLY A 97 16.59 -11.94 -12.52
CA GLY A 97 17.21 -12.29 -13.80
C GLY A 97 18.40 -11.41 -14.23
N GLY A 98 18.70 -10.33 -13.49
CA GLY A 98 19.89 -9.51 -13.71
C GLY A 98 19.67 -8.34 -14.67
N ALA A 99 18.42 -7.90 -14.86
CA ALA A 99 18.18 -6.70 -15.67
C ALA A 99 18.83 -5.47 -15.03
N PHE A 100 19.30 -4.58 -15.88
CA PHE A 100 19.86 -3.30 -15.46
C PHE A 100 18.79 -2.38 -14.87
N GLU A 101 17.71 -2.17 -15.62
CA GLU A 101 16.60 -1.31 -15.23
C GLU A 101 15.35 -1.60 -16.10
N TYR A 102 14.20 -1.03 -15.73
CA TYR A 102 12.91 -1.29 -16.39
C TYR A 102 12.33 -0.05 -17.03
N LEU A 103 11.58 -0.27 -18.11
CA LEU A 103 10.82 0.75 -18.80
C LEU A 103 9.35 0.30 -18.95
N PRO A 104 8.41 0.81 -18.13
CA PRO A 104 7.01 0.40 -18.19
C PRO A 104 6.30 0.97 -19.44
N LYS A 105 5.49 0.17 -20.14
CA LYS A 105 4.64 0.62 -21.23
C LYS A 105 3.28 1.10 -20.66
N PRO A 106 2.76 2.29 -21.04
CA PRO A 106 3.38 3.29 -21.91
C PRO A 106 4.49 4.08 -21.19
N PHE A 107 5.59 4.36 -21.90
CA PHE A 107 6.75 5.10 -21.38
C PHE A 107 6.96 6.44 -22.08
N ASP A 108 7.65 7.35 -21.39
CA ASP A 108 8.21 8.55 -22.01
C ASP A 108 9.51 8.22 -22.76
N LEU A 109 9.71 8.82 -23.92
CA LEU A 109 10.91 8.64 -24.74
C LEU A 109 12.15 9.28 -24.10
N GLU A 110 11.97 10.37 -23.36
CA GLU A 110 13.05 11.00 -22.59
C GLU A 110 13.54 10.06 -21.48
N GLU A 111 12.62 9.34 -20.82
CA GLU A 111 12.96 8.34 -19.80
C GLU A 111 13.75 7.18 -20.41
N ALA A 112 13.32 6.65 -21.56
CA ALA A 112 14.01 5.59 -22.28
C ALA A 112 15.45 5.96 -22.67
N VAL A 113 15.65 7.19 -23.18
CA VAL A 113 16.96 7.73 -23.53
C VAL A 113 17.84 7.91 -22.30
N ALA A 114 17.29 8.45 -21.21
CA ALA A 114 18.01 8.65 -19.96
C ALA A 114 18.45 7.31 -19.34
N LEU A 115 17.60 6.28 -19.40
CA LEU A 115 17.92 4.92 -18.95
C LEU A 115 19.07 4.29 -19.74
N ALA A 116 19.02 4.37 -21.07
CA ALA A 116 20.11 3.89 -21.92
C ALA A 116 21.43 4.61 -21.61
N GLY A 117 21.39 5.92 -21.37
CA GLY A 117 22.56 6.71 -20.95
C GLY A 117 23.15 6.25 -19.60
N ARG A 118 22.30 5.99 -18.60
CA ARG A 118 22.71 5.49 -17.28
C ARG A 118 23.31 4.08 -17.34
N ALA A 119 22.71 3.20 -18.15
CA ALA A 119 23.20 1.83 -18.39
C ALA A 119 24.65 1.83 -18.90
N LEU A 120 24.96 2.72 -19.83
CA LEU A 120 26.32 2.88 -20.37
C LEU A 120 27.33 3.35 -19.34
N GLN A 121 26.95 4.27 -18.46
CA GLN A 121 27.83 4.78 -17.41
C GLN A 121 28.17 3.70 -16.37
N LYS A 122 27.20 2.85 -16.02
CA LYS A 122 27.38 1.78 -15.03
C LYS A 122 28.08 0.54 -15.61
N LYS A 123 27.96 0.25 -16.92
CA LYS A 123 28.82 -0.72 -17.63
C LYS A 123 30.31 -0.40 -17.46
N ALA A 124 30.66 0.89 -17.41
CA ALA A 124 32.04 1.32 -17.15
C ALA A 124 32.51 1.07 -15.69
N GLN A 125 31.60 0.75 -14.76
CA GLN A 125 31.87 0.60 -13.32
C GLN A 125 31.85 -0.85 -12.81
N GLY A 126 31.45 -1.84 -13.62
CA GLY A 126 31.82 -3.25 -13.43
C GLY A 126 31.16 -4.03 -12.28
N GLU A 127 29.87 -3.85 -12.00
CA GLU A 127 29.14 -4.63 -11.00
C GLU A 127 28.15 -5.61 -11.65
N ALA A 128 28.28 -6.91 -11.36
CA ALA A 128 27.38 -7.98 -11.80
C ALA A 128 26.68 -8.64 -10.60
N GLN A 129 25.39 -8.96 -10.71
CA GLN A 129 24.58 -9.65 -9.69
C GLN A 129 23.76 -10.80 -10.30
N VAL A 130 23.40 -11.78 -9.44
CA VAL A 130 23.07 -13.20 -9.72
C VAL A 130 21.56 -13.50 -9.61
N ALA A 131 21.06 -14.45 -10.43
CA ALA A 131 19.65 -14.80 -10.61
C ALA A 131 19.11 -16.03 -9.86
N THR A 132 17.79 -16.05 -9.58
CA THR A 132 16.97 -17.21 -9.16
C THR A 132 15.47 -17.06 -9.47
N ASP A 133 14.77 -18.21 -9.58
CA ASP A 133 13.47 -18.55 -10.23
C ASP A 133 12.12 -18.04 -9.65
N GLU A 134 11.11 -18.02 -10.55
CA GLU A 134 9.69 -17.60 -10.47
C GLU A 134 8.75 -18.41 -9.53
N LYS A 135 7.79 -17.73 -8.87
CA LYS A 135 6.58 -18.31 -8.24
C LYS A 135 5.38 -17.34 -8.18
N ASP A 136 4.21 -17.86 -8.60
CA ASP A 136 2.79 -17.40 -8.53
C ASP A 136 2.40 -16.08 -7.82
N SER A 137 1.64 -15.24 -8.55
CA SER A 137 1.35 -13.84 -8.20
C SER A 137 0.08 -13.68 -7.38
N GLU A 138 0.23 -13.10 -6.19
CA GLU A 138 -0.88 -12.67 -5.33
C GLU A 138 -1.25 -11.18 -5.50
N MET A 139 -0.47 -10.39 -6.24
CA MET A 139 -0.60 -8.92 -6.26
C MET A 139 -0.74 -8.34 -7.67
N ILE A 140 -1.85 -7.64 -7.89
CA ILE A 140 -2.24 -7.01 -9.16
C ILE A 140 -2.17 -5.48 -9.01
N GLY A 141 -1.61 -4.79 -10.00
CA GLY A 141 -1.55 -3.34 -10.11
C GLY A 141 -0.91 -2.84 -11.41
N ALA A 142 -1.72 -2.43 -12.39
CA ALA A 142 -1.29 -1.81 -13.65
C ALA A 142 -0.96 -0.33 -13.51
N ALA A 143 -1.54 0.34 -12.50
CA ALA A 143 -1.39 1.77 -12.30
C ALA A 143 0.09 2.17 -12.13
N PRO A 144 0.56 3.28 -12.72
CA PRO A 144 1.94 3.75 -12.61
C PRO A 144 2.44 3.89 -11.15
N ALA A 145 1.54 4.25 -10.23
CA ALA A 145 1.83 4.34 -8.81
C ALA A 145 2.19 2.97 -8.20
N MET A 146 1.46 1.90 -8.57
CA MET A 146 1.77 0.54 -8.12
C MET A 146 3.01 -0.03 -8.79
N GLN A 147 3.26 0.30 -10.06
CA GLN A 147 4.49 -0.07 -10.76
C GLN A 147 5.73 0.47 -10.05
N THR A 148 5.65 1.67 -9.48
CA THR A 148 6.73 2.22 -8.65
C THR A 148 6.97 1.39 -7.40
N VAL A 149 5.91 0.92 -6.73
CA VAL A 149 6.01 0.03 -5.57
C VAL A 149 6.68 -1.30 -5.95
N PHE A 150 6.26 -1.93 -7.06
CA PHE A 150 6.85 -3.19 -7.53
C PHE A 150 8.33 -3.07 -7.86
N ARG A 151 8.75 -1.95 -8.47
CA ARG A 151 10.18 -1.68 -8.72
C ARG A 151 10.99 -1.61 -7.44
N VAL A 152 10.46 -0.97 -6.39
CA VAL A 152 11.15 -0.91 -5.10
C VAL A 152 11.24 -2.30 -4.47
N ILE A 153 10.17 -3.10 -4.53
CA ILE A 153 10.18 -4.49 -4.03
C ILE A 153 11.20 -5.35 -4.79
N GLY A 154 11.26 -5.23 -6.12
CA GLY A 154 12.26 -5.92 -6.94
C GLY A 154 13.69 -5.58 -6.56
N ARG A 155 14.00 -4.28 -6.35
CA ARG A 155 15.33 -3.82 -5.86
C ARG A 155 15.66 -4.32 -4.45
N LEU A 156 14.65 -4.61 -3.65
CA LEU A 156 14.80 -5.07 -2.26
C LEU A 156 15.07 -6.58 -2.12
N SER A 157 14.86 -7.37 -3.17
CA SER A 157 14.99 -8.83 -3.17
C SER A 157 16.34 -9.32 -2.62
N GLY A 158 17.44 -8.69 -3.03
CA GLY A 158 18.80 -9.01 -2.55
C GLY A 158 19.20 -8.38 -1.22
N SER A 159 18.38 -7.49 -0.65
CA SER A 159 18.75 -6.70 0.54
C SER A 159 18.20 -7.28 1.84
N GLN A 160 18.95 -7.15 2.93
CA GLN A 160 18.49 -7.48 4.30
C GLN A 160 18.07 -6.25 5.11
N MET A 161 18.01 -5.07 4.50
CA MET A 161 17.62 -3.84 5.19
C MET A 161 16.18 -3.89 5.71
N ASN A 162 15.94 -3.13 6.79
CA ASN A 162 14.61 -2.89 7.33
C ASN A 162 13.78 -2.09 6.34
N VAL A 163 12.48 -2.40 6.28
CA VAL A 163 11.53 -1.74 5.39
C VAL A 163 10.37 -1.21 6.21
N LEU A 164 10.00 0.05 5.97
CA LEU A 164 8.79 0.66 6.51
C LEU A 164 7.76 0.82 5.38
N ILE A 165 6.59 0.20 5.56
CA ILE A 165 5.48 0.23 4.61
C ILE A 165 4.39 1.16 5.17
N SER A 166 4.15 2.28 4.50
CA SER A 166 3.13 3.25 4.88
C SER A 166 1.97 3.20 3.89
N GLY A 167 0.75 3.41 4.36
CA GLY A 167 -0.42 3.52 3.49
C GLY A 167 -1.73 3.29 4.25
N GLU A 168 -2.82 3.82 3.69
CA GLU A 168 -4.14 3.73 4.30
C GLU A 168 -4.55 2.28 4.62
N SER A 169 -5.51 2.12 5.53
CA SER A 169 -6.05 0.80 5.85
C SER A 169 -6.64 0.14 4.61
N GLY A 170 -6.38 -1.16 4.43
CA GLY A 170 -6.90 -1.93 3.30
C GLY A 170 -6.19 -1.71 1.96
N THR A 171 -5.05 -1.01 1.91
CA THR A 171 -4.26 -0.82 0.67
C THR A 171 -3.42 -2.04 0.25
N GLY A 172 -3.25 -3.03 1.13
CA GLY A 172 -2.46 -4.24 0.86
C GLY A 172 -1.06 -4.28 1.50
N LYS A 173 -0.84 -3.54 2.60
CA LYS A 173 0.46 -3.50 3.32
C LYS A 173 1.01 -4.89 3.68
N GLU A 174 0.16 -5.79 4.18
CA GLU A 174 0.56 -7.17 4.51
C GLU A 174 0.99 -7.95 3.25
N LEU A 175 0.27 -7.80 2.13
CA LEU A 175 0.64 -8.45 0.87
C LEU A 175 2.01 -7.96 0.39
N VAL A 176 2.31 -6.65 0.54
CA VAL A 176 3.64 -6.10 0.23
C VAL A 176 4.72 -6.65 1.17
N ALA A 177 4.44 -6.78 2.46
CA ALA A 177 5.38 -7.38 3.39
C ALA A 177 5.69 -8.85 3.04
N ARG A 178 4.66 -9.62 2.68
CA ARG A 178 4.80 -11.02 2.23
C ARG A 178 5.56 -11.11 0.91
N ALA A 179 5.29 -10.22 -0.03
CA ALA A 179 6.01 -10.10 -1.29
C ALA A 179 7.51 -9.86 -1.07
N ILE A 180 7.87 -8.90 -0.22
CA ILE A 180 9.29 -8.62 0.11
C ILE A 180 9.94 -9.85 0.75
N TYR A 181 9.24 -10.52 1.66
CA TYR A 181 9.74 -11.73 2.32
C TYR A 181 9.98 -12.88 1.34
N ARG A 182 8.97 -13.21 0.50
CA ARG A 182 9.02 -14.31 -0.48
C ARG A 182 10.16 -14.14 -1.49
N ASN A 183 10.49 -12.89 -1.80
CA ASN A 183 11.53 -12.55 -2.76
C ASN A 183 12.88 -12.24 -2.11
N SER A 184 13.03 -12.50 -0.80
CA SER A 184 14.27 -12.25 -0.07
C SER A 184 15.17 -13.47 0.03
N LEU A 185 16.44 -13.24 0.40
CA LEU A 185 17.39 -14.30 0.80
C LEU A 185 16.87 -15.16 1.98
N ARG A 186 15.85 -14.71 2.70
CA ARG A 186 15.24 -15.40 3.86
C ARG A 186 13.89 -16.05 3.53
N ALA A 187 13.51 -16.19 2.26
CA ALA A 187 12.21 -16.73 1.84
C ALA A 187 11.93 -18.17 2.31
N SER A 188 12.97 -18.94 2.65
CA SER A 188 12.88 -20.30 3.21
C SER A 188 12.93 -20.35 4.75
N LYS A 189 13.01 -19.19 5.41
CA LYS A 189 13.13 -19.04 6.86
C LYS A 189 11.81 -18.60 7.48
N PRO A 190 11.61 -18.57 8.81
CA PRO A 190 10.32 -18.19 9.38
C PRO A 190 9.88 -16.77 8.98
N PHE A 191 8.60 -16.62 8.61
CA PHE A 191 7.90 -15.33 8.53
C PHE A 191 6.92 -15.24 9.70
N VAL A 192 7.22 -14.39 10.67
CA VAL A 192 6.39 -14.19 11.87
C VAL A 192 5.72 -12.83 11.75
N ALA A 193 4.39 -12.80 11.77
CA ALA A 193 3.61 -11.57 11.75
C ALA A 193 2.99 -11.30 13.12
N ILE A 194 2.96 -10.03 13.53
CA ILE A 194 2.28 -9.55 14.72
C ILE A 194 1.63 -8.19 14.41
N ASN A 195 0.35 -8.06 14.74
CA ASN A 195 -0.36 -6.79 14.66
C ASN A 195 -0.38 -6.14 16.04
N THR A 196 0.27 -4.99 16.19
CA THR A 196 0.44 -4.33 17.49
C THR A 196 -0.84 -3.69 18.01
N ALA A 197 -1.79 -3.36 17.12
CA ALA A 197 -3.09 -2.82 17.51
C ALA A 197 -4.06 -3.90 18.01
N ALA A 198 -3.88 -5.16 17.61
CA ALA A 198 -4.74 -6.28 18.00
C ALA A 198 -4.42 -6.86 19.39
N ILE A 199 -3.26 -6.53 19.97
CA ILE A 199 -2.77 -7.10 21.23
C ILE A 199 -2.80 -6.02 22.30
N PRO A 200 -3.39 -6.29 23.49
CA PRO A 200 -3.34 -5.38 24.63
C PRO A 200 -1.90 -4.98 24.98
N ALA A 201 -1.69 -3.70 25.29
CA ALA A 201 -0.36 -3.13 25.52
C ALA A 201 0.46 -3.87 26.61
N ASP A 202 -0.22 -4.36 27.65
CA ASP A 202 0.35 -5.14 28.75
C ASP A 202 0.85 -6.52 28.32
N LEU A 203 0.26 -7.11 27.28
CA LEU A 203 0.66 -8.41 26.74
C LEU A 203 1.65 -8.30 25.58
N LEU A 204 1.70 -7.15 24.90
CA LEU A 204 2.51 -6.95 23.71
C LEU A 204 4.01 -7.16 23.98
N GLU A 205 4.50 -6.72 25.14
CA GLU A 205 5.89 -6.93 25.56
C GLU A 205 6.25 -8.42 25.61
N SER A 206 5.39 -9.19 26.25
CA SER A 206 5.53 -10.63 26.46
C SER A 206 5.40 -11.42 25.15
N GLU A 207 4.51 -10.98 24.25
CA GLU A 207 4.39 -11.57 22.91
C GLU A 207 5.64 -11.30 22.05
N LEU A 208 6.18 -10.08 22.06
CA LEU A 208 7.36 -9.71 21.26
C LEU A 208 8.65 -10.36 21.77
N PHE A 209 8.93 -10.23 23.08
CA PHE A 209 10.23 -10.60 23.66
C PHE A 209 10.20 -11.93 24.42
N GLY A 210 9.01 -12.49 24.69
CA GLY A 210 8.87 -13.69 25.52
C GLY A 210 9.02 -13.37 27.01
N HIS A 211 8.77 -14.35 27.85
CA HIS A 211 8.87 -14.20 29.30
C HIS A 211 9.45 -15.45 29.97
N GLU A 212 10.11 -15.22 31.10
CA GLU A 212 10.52 -16.27 32.02
C GLU A 212 9.37 -16.66 32.97
N LYS A 213 9.48 -17.86 33.53
CA LYS A 213 8.53 -18.33 34.56
C LYS A 213 8.55 -17.37 35.75
N GLY A 214 7.38 -16.89 36.15
CA GLY A 214 7.21 -15.96 37.27
C GLY A 214 7.47 -14.48 36.94
N ALA A 215 7.63 -14.10 35.67
CA ALA A 215 7.88 -12.72 35.26
C ALA A 215 6.73 -11.74 35.61
N PHE A 216 5.49 -12.22 35.63
CA PHE A 216 4.30 -11.46 36.03
C PHE A 216 3.23 -12.42 36.59
N THR A 217 2.16 -11.87 37.17
CA THR A 217 1.03 -12.65 37.69
C THR A 217 0.34 -13.43 36.56
N GLY A 218 0.49 -14.75 36.55
CA GLY A 218 -0.04 -15.64 35.50
C GLY A 218 1.04 -16.30 34.62
N ALA A 219 2.30 -15.89 34.73
CA ALA A 219 3.43 -16.49 34.00
C ALA A 219 3.85 -17.85 34.63
N GLN A 220 3.04 -18.89 34.44
CA GLN A 220 3.31 -20.21 35.02
C GLN A 220 4.46 -20.96 34.32
N ASP A 221 4.62 -20.72 33.02
CA ASP A 221 5.62 -21.34 32.17
C ASP A 221 6.45 -20.27 31.44
N GLN A 222 7.62 -20.67 30.97
CA GLN A 222 8.44 -19.85 30.10
C GLN A 222 7.87 -19.86 28.67
N ARG A 223 7.83 -18.70 28.01
CA ARG A 223 7.30 -18.58 26.64
C ARG A 223 8.27 -17.83 25.74
N ARG A 224 8.50 -18.36 24.53
CA ARG A 224 9.36 -17.74 23.51
C ARG A 224 8.62 -16.63 22.77
N GLY A 225 9.25 -15.46 22.67
CA GLY A 225 8.69 -14.29 21.97
C GLY A 225 8.76 -14.38 20.45
N ARG A 226 8.15 -13.41 19.75
CA ARG A 226 8.18 -13.32 18.29
C ARG A 226 9.58 -13.14 17.72
N PHE A 227 10.46 -12.39 18.40
CA PHE A 227 11.86 -12.27 17.96
C PHE A 227 12.60 -13.62 17.95
N GLU A 228 12.36 -14.48 18.95
CA GLU A 228 12.94 -15.82 18.96
C GLU A 228 12.33 -16.74 17.91
N GLN A 229 11.02 -16.64 17.70
CA GLN A 229 10.31 -17.43 16.68
C GLN A 229 10.76 -17.05 15.26
N ALA A 230 11.12 -15.77 15.05
CA ALA A 230 11.57 -15.22 13.77
C ALA A 230 13.08 -15.36 13.53
N ALA A 231 13.82 -16.04 14.42
CA ALA A 231 15.28 -16.15 14.34
C ALA A 231 15.76 -16.70 12.99
N GLY A 232 16.72 -16.02 12.37
CA GLY A 232 17.23 -16.27 11.01
C GLY A 232 16.25 -15.90 9.89
N GLY A 233 15.04 -15.43 10.22
CA GLY A 233 13.93 -15.15 9.31
C GLY A 233 13.54 -13.68 9.29
N THR A 234 12.24 -13.44 9.15
CA THR A 234 11.64 -12.10 9.04
C THR A 234 10.52 -11.91 10.05
N LEU A 235 10.53 -10.79 10.75
CA LEU A 235 9.45 -10.33 11.63
C LEU A 235 8.70 -9.18 10.96
N PHE A 236 7.40 -9.38 10.74
CA PHE A 236 6.49 -8.37 10.25
C PHE A 236 5.72 -7.73 11.41
N LEU A 237 5.93 -6.43 11.62
CA LEU A 237 5.27 -5.60 12.62
C LEU A 237 4.18 -4.77 11.95
N ASP A 238 2.94 -5.23 12.01
CA ASP A 238 1.80 -4.50 11.47
C ASP A 238 1.24 -3.49 12.47
N GLU A 239 0.81 -2.34 11.95
CA GLU A 239 0.36 -1.16 12.70
C GLU A 239 1.35 -0.64 13.76
N ILE A 240 2.66 -0.60 13.41
CA ILE A 240 3.76 -0.18 14.31
C ILE A 240 3.54 1.18 14.98
N GLY A 241 2.76 2.06 14.35
CA GLY A 241 2.39 3.35 14.90
C GLY A 241 1.63 3.26 16.23
N ASP A 242 0.92 2.16 16.49
CA ASP A 242 0.15 1.93 17.72
C ASP A 242 0.96 1.30 18.86
N MET A 243 2.26 1.08 18.65
CA MET A 243 3.15 0.56 19.68
C MET A 243 3.33 1.57 20.83
N PRO A 244 3.11 1.17 22.10
CA PRO A 244 3.37 2.01 23.27
C PRO A 244 4.81 2.53 23.33
N ILE A 245 4.99 3.77 23.78
CA ILE A 245 6.30 4.46 23.79
C ILE A 245 7.36 3.71 24.61
N GLU A 246 6.94 3.01 25.66
CA GLU A 246 7.80 2.22 26.53
C GLU A 246 8.42 1.02 25.80
N LEU A 247 7.66 0.42 24.87
CA LEU A 247 8.11 -0.71 24.06
C LEU A 247 8.99 -0.27 22.90
N GLN A 248 8.79 0.94 22.39
CA GLN A 248 9.61 1.51 21.31
C GLN A 248 11.09 1.56 21.69
N THR A 249 11.44 1.90 22.94
CA THR A 249 12.83 1.91 23.41
C THR A 249 13.47 0.53 23.38
N ARG A 250 12.71 -0.52 23.72
CA ARG A 250 13.21 -1.90 23.66
C ARG A 250 13.37 -2.38 22.23
N LEU A 251 12.39 -2.09 21.37
CA LEU A 251 12.47 -2.40 19.95
C LEU A 251 13.69 -1.72 19.32
N LEU A 252 13.93 -0.44 19.62
CA LEU A 252 15.12 0.27 19.16
C LEU A 252 16.41 -0.43 19.56
N ARG A 253 16.51 -0.91 20.81
CA ARG A 253 17.67 -1.66 21.29
C ARG A 253 17.89 -2.94 20.48
N VAL A 254 16.83 -3.70 20.21
CA VAL A 254 16.93 -4.92 19.38
C VAL A 254 17.39 -4.58 17.97
N LEU A 255 16.82 -3.54 17.37
CA LEU A 255 17.19 -3.13 16.01
C LEU A 255 18.61 -2.56 15.92
N SER A 256 19.13 -1.97 17.01
CA SER A 256 20.45 -1.31 17.04
C SER A 256 21.57 -2.27 17.42
N ASP A 257 21.39 -2.99 18.52
CA ASP A 257 22.40 -3.85 19.16
C ASP A 257 22.28 -5.30 18.71
N GLY A 258 21.14 -5.71 18.15
CA GLY A 258 20.87 -7.10 17.78
C GLY A 258 20.65 -8.02 18.97
N THR A 259 20.41 -7.48 20.17
CA THR A 259 20.19 -8.27 21.39
C THR A 259 18.97 -7.80 22.19
N PHE A 260 18.40 -8.70 22.99
CA PHE A 260 17.28 -8.43 23.88
C PHE A 260 17.22 -9.38 25.07
N PHE A 261 16.34 -9.10 26.02
CA PHE A 261 16.06 -9.94 27.18
C PHE A 261 14.57 -10.32 27.18
N ARG A 262 14.26 -11.52 27.64
CA ARG A 262 12.89 -11.89 27.99
C ARG A 262 12.40 -11.05 29.17
N VAL A 263 11.09 -10.88 29.27
CA VAL A 263 10.48 -10.23 30.44
C VAL A 263 10.82 -11.06 31.69
N GLY A 264 11.40 -10.39 32.70
CA GLY A 264 11.88 -11.02 33.93
C GLY A 264 13.14 -11.87 33.78
N GLY A 265 13.75 -11.91 32.59
CA GLY A 265 14.97 -12.67 32.31
C GLY A 265 16.25 -11.84 32.46
N HIS A 266 17.35 -12.52 32.76
CA HIS A 266 18.70 -11.93 32.83
C HIS A 266 19.66 -12.46 31.75
N GLN A 267 19.20 -13.42 30.94
CA GLN A 267 19.97 -13.95 29.83
C GLN A 267 19.77 -13.06 28.60
N GLU A 268 20.87 -12.56 28.06
CA GLU A 268 20.87 -11.83 26.79
C GLU A 268 20.71 -12.82 25.62
N LEU A 269 19.79 -12.50 24.72
CA LEU A 269 19.48 -13.28 23.53
C LEU A 269 19.80 -12.46 22.28
N THR A 270 20.29 -13.11 21.23
CA THR A 270 20.55 -12.47 19.93
C THR A 270 19.32 -12.53 19.02
N ALA A 271 19.06 -11.44 18.31
CA ALA A 271 17.96 -11.27 17.37
C ALA A 271 18.49 -11.14 15.93
N ASP A 272 18.88 -12.26 15.32
CA ASP A 272 19.14 -12.30 13.87
C ASP A 272 17.79 -12.31 13.12
N VAL A 273 17.17 -11.14 12.95
CA VAL A 273 15.83 -11.02 12.36
C VAL A 273 15.78 -9.82 11.43
N ARG A 274 15.30 -10.02 10.20
CA ARG A 274 14.94 -8.91 9.30
C ARG A 274 13.60 -8.34 9.74
N VAL A 275 13.50 -7.03 9.92
CA VAL A 275 12.25 -6.39 10.33
C VAL A 275 11.59 -5.67 9.15
N ILE A 276 10.32 -5.99 8.92
CA ILE A 276 9.43 -5.25 8.03
C ILE A 276 8.35 -4.65 8.93
N ALA A 277 8.15 -3.34 8.88
CA ALA A 277 7.12 -2.66 9.66
C ALA A 277 6.07 -2.06 8.72
N ALA A 278 4.81 -2.02 9.15
CA ALA A 278 3.72 -1.39 8.43
C ALA A 278 2.92 -0.45 9.34
N THR A 279 2.40 0.63 8.79
CA THR A 279 1.54 1.58 9.51
C THR A 279 0.55 2.27 8.57
N ASN A 280 -0.66 2.52 9.06
CA ASN A 280 -1.61 3.44 8.43
C ASN A 280 -1.49 4.90 8.91
N GLN A 281 -0.66 5.14 9.92
CA GLN A 281 -0.52 6.44 10.58
C GLN A 281 0.71 7.20 10.10
N ASP A 282 0.60 8.53 10.09
CA ASP A 282 1.71 9.42 9.80
C ASP A 282 2.68 9.44 10.99
N LEU A 283 3.76 8.66 10.87
CA LEU A 283 4.79 8.58 11.91
C LEU A 283 5.55 9.90 12.08
N VAL A 284 5.67 10.73 11.04
CA VAL A 284 6.37 12.02 11.15
C VAL A 284 5.58 12.94 12.09
N SER A 285 4.27 13.03 11.88
CA SER A 285 3.37 13.73 12.79
C SER A 285 3.44 13.15 14.21
N ARG A 286 3.41 11.82 14.37
CA ARG A 286 3.52 11.19 15.70
C ARG A 286 4.84 11.45 16.42
N VAL A 287 5.94 11.58 15.68
CA VAL A 287 7.24 11.98 16.25
C VAL A 287 7.15 13.40 16.80
N SER A 288 6.59 14.34 16.04
CA SER A 288 6.41 15.72 16.48
C SER A 288 5.49 15.85 17.72
N GLU A 289 4.53 14.94 17.86
CA GLU A 289 3.61 14.86 19.00
C GLU A 289 4.21 14.13 20.23
N GLY A 290 5.42 13.58 20.12
CA GLY A 290 6.06 12.78 21.16
C GLY A 290 5.41 11.43 21.41
N ARG A 291 4.57 10.94 20.49
CA ARG A 291 3.90 9.62 20.56
C ARG A 291 4.71 8.51 19.89
N PHE A 292 5.70 8.88 19.09
CA PHE A 292 6.63 7.94 18.47
C PHE A 292 8.05 8.47 18.60
N ARG A 293 9.03 7.61 18.85
CA ARG A 293 10.42 8.04 19.01
C ARG A 293 11.08 8.29 17.66
N GLU A 294 11.78 9.41 17.56
CA GLU A 294 12.53 9.81 16.36
C GLU A 294 13.63 8.81 16.01
N ASP A 295 14.39 8.33 17.00
CA ASP A 295 15.46 7.35 16.82
C ASP A 295 14.96 6.01 16.25
N LEU A 296 13.82 5.51 16.76
CA LEU A 296 13.17 4.32 16.24
C LEU A 296 12.65 4.52 14.81
N PHE A 297 12.04 5.68 14.52
CA PHE A 297 11.55 6.00 13.19
C PHE A 297 12.69 5.91 12.16
N HIS A 298 13.84 6.53 12.43
CA HIS A 298 14.99 6.46 11.51
C HIS A 298 15.56 5.04 11.37
N ARG A 299 15.53 4.22 12.42
CA ARG A 299 16.03 2.83 12.36
C ARG A 299 15.10 1.87 11.61
N LEU A 300 13.79 2.16 11.60
CA LEU A 300 12.80 1.42 10.82
C LEU A 300 12.75 1.90 9.36
N ASN A 301 12.74 3.22 9.16
CA ASN A 301 12.60 3.86 7.85
C ASN A 301 13.93 3.95 7.08
N VAL A 302 14.65 2.82 6.98
CA VAL A 302 15.83 2.73 6.12
C VAL A 302 15.41 2.72 4.65
N ILE A 303 14.37 1.95 4.34
CA ILE A 303 13.69 1.96 3.04
C ILE A 303 12.20 2.13 3.27
N GLY A 304 11.66 3.27 2.84
CA GLY A 304 10.24 3.57 2.91
C GLY A 304 9.50 3.18 1.63
N ILE A 305 8.39 2.46 1.77
CA ILE A 305 7.45 2.15 0.68
C ILE A 305 6.10 2.75 1.05
N THR A 306 5.62 3.67 0.22
CA THR A 306 4.26 4.23 0.38
C THR A 306 3.32 3.57 -0.62
N LEU A 307 2.28 2.92 -0.11
CA LEU A 307 1.23 2.31 -0.91
C LEU A 307 0.18 3.37 -1.29
N PRO A 308 -0.13 3.54 -2.58
CA PRO A 308 -1.17 4.46 -3.01
C PRO A 308 -2.56 3.94 -2.60
N PRO A 309 -3.45 4.84 -2.15
CA PRO A 309 -4.85 4.50 -1.94
C PRO A 309 -5.52 4.13 -3.27
N LEU A 310 -6.60 3.33 -3.21
CA LEU A 310 -7.26 2.78 -4.40
C LEU A 310 -7.78 3.88 -5.34
N ARG A 311 -8.20 5.02 -4.79
CA ARG A 311 -8.64 6.20 -5.54
C ARG A 311 -7.57 6.85 -6.43
N GLU A 312 -6.28 6.59 -6.15
CA GLU A 312 -5.12 7.08 -6.93
C GLU A 312 -4.62 6.04 -7.94
N ARG A 313 -5.24 4.85 -7.98
CA ARG A 313 -4.94 3.75 -8.90
C ARG A 313 -6.22 3.10 -9.42
N ARG A 314 -7.12 3.94 -9.96
CA ARG A 314 -8.45 3.51 -10.41
C ARG A 314 -8.37 2.52 -11.57
N GLU A 315 -7.29 2.56 -12.34
CA GLU A 315 -6.97 1.65 -13.43
C GLU A 315 -6.83 0.19 -12.96
N ASP A 316 -6.56 -0.03 -11.66
CA ASP A 316 -6.44 -1.37 -11.08
C ASP A 316 -7.80 -1.98 -10.71
N ILE A 317 -8.84 -1.16 -10.55
CA ILE A 317 -10.15 -1.59 -10.03
C ILE A 317 -10.78 -2.71 -10.89
N PRO A 318 -10.78 -2.66 -12.24
CA PRO A 318 -11.34 -3.72 -13.06
C PRO A 318 -10.67 -5.08 -12.83
N ALA A 319 -9.35 -5.13 -12.87
CA ALA A 319 -8.59 -6.36 -12.69
C ALA A 319 -8.70 -6.91 -11.26
N LEU A 320 -8.72 -6.02 -10.26
CA LEU A 320 -8.96 -6.40 -8.87
C LEU A 320 -10.36 -6.98 -8.66
N ALA A 321 -11.39 -6.31 -9.21
CA ALA A 321 -12.78 -6.74 -9.05
C ALA A 321 -13.01 -8.11 -9.72
N GLU A 322 -12.48 -8.33 -10.92
CA GLU A 322 -12.55 -9.62 -11.61
C GLU A 322 -11.88 -10.73 -10.78
N SER A 323 -10.67 -10.48 -10.29
CA SER A 323 -9.94 -11.43 -9.44
C SER A 323 -10.70 -11.77 -8.16
N PHE A 324 -11.27 -10.77 -7.47
CA PHE A 324 -12.03 -11.01 -6.24
C PHE A 324 -13.35 -11.74 -6.47
N LEU A 325 -14.05 -11.48 -7.57
CA LEU A 325 -15.25 -12.22 -7.95
C LEU A 325 -14.91 -13.69 -8.26
N HIS A 326 -13.82 -13.93 -8.99
CA HIS A 326 -13.33 -15.29 -9.25
C HIS A 326 -12.93 -16.03 -7.97
N ARG A 327 -12.19 -15.36 -7.08
CA ARG A 327 -11.77 -15.95 -5.80
C ARG A 327 -12.96 -16.27 -4.91
N ALA A 328 -13.90 -15.33 -4.77
CA ALA A 328 -15.11 -15.54 -3.98
C ALA A 328 -15.97 -16.68 -4.53
N ALA A 329 -16.08 -16.78 -5.86
CA ALA A 329 -16.82 -17.86 -6.52
C ALA A 329 -16.17 -19.23 -6.29
N THR A 330 -14.83 -19.30 -6.36
CA THR A 330 -14.06 -20.53 -6.07
C THR A 330 -14.24 -20.97 -4.62
N GLU A 331 -14.16 -20.03 -3.67
CA GLU A 331 -14.34 -20.31 -2.24
C GLU A 331 -15.77 -20.77 -1.89
N LEU A 332 -16.77 -20.30 -2.63
CA LEU A 332 -18.18 -20.63 -2.42
C LEU A 332 -18.69 -21.77 -3.32
N GLU A 333 -17.82 -22.34 -4.16
CA GLU A 333 -18.17 -23.38 -5.15
C GLU A 333 -19.32 -22.97 -6.08
N VAL A 334 -19.35 -21.71 -6.52
CA VAL A 334 -20.34 -21.16 -7.46
C VAL A 334 -19.67 -20.62 -8.72
N GLU A 335 -20.47 -20.36 -9.76
CA GLU A 335 -19.99 -19.70 -10.97
C GLU A 335 -19.60 -18.24 -10.70
N PRO A 336 -18.48 -17.75 -11.26
CA PRO A 336 -18.03 -16.38 -11.09
C PRO A 336 -19.02 -15.39 -11.73
N LYS A 337 -19.40 -14.39 -10.95
CA LYS A 337 -20.20 -13.27 -11.44
C LYS A 337 -19.35 -12.37 -12.34
N ARG A 338 -19.99 -11.71 -13.30
CA ARG A 338 -19.37 -10.69 -14.17
C ARG A 338 -19.97 -9.33 -13.88
N LEU A 339 -19.18 -8.26 -13.97
CA LEU A 339 -19.68 -6.89 -13.90
C LEU A 339 -20.08 -6.44 -15.31
N ASP A 340 -21.20 -5.74 -15.44
CA ASP A 340 -21.46 -4.97 -16.66
C ASP A 340 -20.67 -3.65 -16.68
N ASP A 341 -20.63 -3.00 -17.83
CA ASP A 341 -19.87 -1.76 -18.02
C ASP A 341 -20.36 -0.63 -17.09
N GLY A 342 -21.67 -0.58 -16.81
CA GLY A 342 -22.26 0.43 -15.93
C GLY A 342 -21.86 0.26 -14.47
N ALA A 343 -21.88 -0.97 -13.96
CA ALA A 343 -21.41 -1.30 -12.63
C ALA A 343 -19.91 -1.05 -12.51
N LEU A 344 -19.13 -1.45 -13.53
CA LEU A 344 -17.68 -1.26 -13.52
C LEU A 344 -17.30 0.23 -13.49
N GLN A 345 -17.99 1.07 -14.26
CA GLN A 345 -17.76 2.51 -14.25
C GLN A 345 -18.00 3.11 -12.86
N LEU A 346 -19.10 2.73 -12.20
CA LEU A 346 -19.42 3.21 -10.84
C LEU A 346 -18.37 2.75 -9.82
N LEU A 347 -17.87 1.53 -9.94
CA LEU A 347 -16.76 1.04 -9.11
C LEU A 347 -15.48 1.86 -9.34
N CYS A 348 -15.16 2.24 -10.58
CA CYS A 348 -13.99 3.06 -10.90
C CYS A 348 -14.10 4.51 -10.38
N GLU A 349 -15.31 5.03 -10.27
CA GLU A 349 -15.56 6.41 -9.81
C GLU A 349 -15.64 6.52 -8.27
N ALA A 350 -16.01 5.43 -7.59
CA ALA A 350 -16.21 5.38 -6.14
C ALA A 350 -14.96 5.79 -5.31
N PRO A 351 -15.15 6.33 -4.09
CA PRO A 351 -14.07 6.90 -3.28
C PRO A 351 -13.19 5.87 -2.55
N TRP A 352 -13.72 4.66 -2.28
CA TRP A 352 -13.03 3.55 -1.61
C TRP A 352 -12.25 3.90 -0.32
N PRO A 353 -12.89 4.43 0.73
CA PRO A 353 -12.22 4.73 2.01
C PRO A 353 -11.58 3.51 2.68
N GLY A 354 -12.13 2.30 2.47
CA GLY A 354 -11.54 1.04 2.93
C GLY A 354 -10.64 0.36 1.90
N ASN A 355 -10.33 1.05 0.79
CA ASN A 355 -9.40 0.65 -0.26
C ASN A 355 -9.72 -0.75 -0.82
N VAL A 356 -8.70 -1.56 -1.09
CA VAL A 356 -8.81 -2.89 -1.71
C VAL A 356 -9.62 -3.85 -0.84
N ARG A 357 -9.55 -3.72 0.49
CA ARG A 357 -10.33 -4.55 1.42
C ARG A 357 -11.83 -4.29 1.29
N GLU A 358 -12.24 -3.04 1.08
CA GLU A 358 -13.64 -2.69 0.86
C GLU A 358 -14.14 -3.22 -0.49
N LEU A 359 -13.34 -3.07 -1.55
CA LEU A 359 -13.64 -3.64 -2.87
C LEU A 359 -13.79 -5.17 -2.81
N GLU A 360 -12.87 -5.86 -2.13
CA GLU A 360 -12.95 -7.32 -1.94
C GLU A 360 -14.25 -7.72 -1.22
N ASN A 361 -14.58 -7.04 -0.11
CA ASN A 361 -15.79 -7.32 0.64
C ASN A 361 -17.05 -7.09 -0.20
N LEU A 362 -17.04 -6.06 -1.05
CA LEU A 362 -18.13 -5.82 -1.99
C LEU A 362 -18.26 -6.99 -2.98
N CYS A 363 -17.18 -7.42 -3.62
CA CYS A 363 -17.18 -8.53 -4.57
C CYS A 363 -17.67 -9.83 -3.92
N ARG A 364 -17.24 -10.12 -2.69
CA ARG A 364 -17.75 -11.26 -1.89
C ARG A 364 -19.25 -11.15 -1.66
N ARG A 365 -19.74 -9.97 -1.26
CA ARG A 365 -21.17 -9.73 -1.05
C ARG A 365 -21.99 -9.88 -2.34
N LEU A 366 -21.48 -9.36 -3.46
CA LEU A 366 -22.14 -9.47 -4.76
C LEU A 366 -22.24 -10.92 -5.24
N THR A 367 -21.21 -11.74 -4.95
CA THR A 367 -21.22 -13.17 -5.28
C THR A 367 -22.41 -13.89 -4.63
N VAL A 368 -22.78 -13.49 -3.40
CA VAL A 368 -23.89 -14.08 -2.64
C VAL A 368 -25.25 -13.44 -2.96
N LEU A 369 -25.31 -12.11 -3.03
CA LEU A 369 -26.57 -11.37 -3.07
C LEU A 369 -27.08 -11.04 -4.48
N ALA A 370 -26.20 -10.96 -5.48
CA ALA A 370 -26.61 -10.55 -6.82
C ALA A 370 -27.48 -11.65 -7.48
N PRO A 371 -28.68 -11.30 -7.98
CA PRO A 371 -29.65 -12.27 -8.48
C PRO A 371 -29.21 -12.93 -9.80
N GLY A 372 -28.50 -12.20 -10.66
CA GLY A 372 -28.04 -12.66 -11.97
C GLY A 372 -26.56 -13.03 -12.00
N ALA A 373 -26.11 -13.72 -13.06
CA ALA A 373 -24.69 -13.98 -13.32
C ALA A 373 -23.93 -12.68 -13.67
N THR A 374 -24.63 -11.70 -14.23
CA THR A 374 -24.13 -10.35 -14.48
C THR A 374 -24.62 -9.42 -13.38
N VAL A 375 -23.70 -8.71 -12.74
CA VAL A 375 -23.95 -7.66 -11.76
C VAL A 375 -24.09 -6.34 -12.51
N THR A 376 -25.21 -5.67 -12.27
CA THR A 376 -25.56 -4.37 -12.87
C THR A 376 -25.40 -3.24 -11.85
N ALA A 377 -25.45 -1.99 -12.31
CA ALA A 377 -25.44 -0.81 -11.44
C ALA A 377 -26.54 -0.84 -10.34
N GLY A 378 -27.68 -1.46 -10.62
CA GLY A 378 -28.78 -1.59 -9.65
C GLY A 378 -28.50 -2.59 -8.52
N ASP A 379 -27.54 -3.50 -8.71
CA ASP A 379 -27.14 -4.50 -7.72
C ASP A 379 -26.05 -3.96 -6.76
N LEU A 380 -25.46 -2.81 -7.10
CA LEU A 380 -24.47 -2.15 -6.25
C LEU A 380 -25.15 -1.45 -5.06
N PRO A 381 -24.51 -1.45 -3.88
CA PRO A 381 -25.00 -0.70 -2.73
C PRO A 381 -25.10 0.80 -3.02
N PRO A 382 -26.01 1.52 -2.33
CA PRO A 382 -26.18 2.96 -2.51
C PRO A 382 -24.91 3.77 -2.26
N ASP A 383 -24.03 3.30 -1.37
CA ASP A 383 -22.77 3.98 -1.03
C ASP A 383 -21.76 4.00 -2.20
N VAL A 384 -21.83 3.02 -3.11
CA VAL A 384 -21.02 2.97 -4.34
C VAL A 384 -21.70 3.75 -5.47
N ASN A 385 -23.05 3.77 -5.49
CA ASN A 385 -23.85 4.52 -6.46
C ASN A 385 -23.90 6.03 -6.19
N ALA A 386 -23.43 6.50 -5.04
CA ALA A 386 -23.50 7.89 -4.61
C ALA A 386 -22.38 8.75 -5.22
N GLN A 387 -22.43 8.99 -6.53
CA GLN A 387 -21.80 10.17 -7.13
C GLN A 387 -22.78 10.89 -8.07
N SER A 388 -23.76 11.57 -7.45
CA SER A 388 -24.52 12.71 -8.03
C SER A 388 -25.27 13.52 -6.96
N ALA A 389 -24.85 13.46 -5.69
CA ALA A 389 -25.17 14.48 -4.70
C ALA A 389 -23.83 14.98 -4.17
N GLY A 390 -23.44 16.18 -4.61
CA GLY A 390 -22.12 16.72 -4.41
C GLY A 390 -21.72 16.78 -2.93
N VAL A 391 -20.40 16.71 -2.73
CA VAL A 391 -19.72 17.10 -1.50
C VAL A 391 -20.13 16.23 -0.30
N GLN A 392 -19.19 15.41 0.16
CA GLN A 392 -19.01 15.19 1.59
C GLN A 392 -18.73 16.55 2.27
N SER A 393 -19.70 17.45 2.31
CA SER A 393 -19.91 18.18 3.54
C SER A 393 -20.58 17.14 4.41
N ALA A 394 -19.96 16.82 5.54
CA ALA A 394 -20.72 16.45 6.72
C ALA A 394 -22.06 17.20 6.64
N GLN A 395 -23.20 16.53 6.70
CA GLN A 395 -24.48 17.24 6.80
C GLN A 395 -24.36 18.15 8.02
N THR A 396 -23.97 19.40 7.79
CA THR A 396 -23.80 20.36 8.85
C THR A 396 -25.19 20.54 9.42
N TRP A 397 -25.33 20.66 10.75
CA TRP A 397 -26.65 20.80 11.37
C TRP A 397 -27.46 21.96 10.76
N GLN A 398 -26.79 22.95 10.16
CA GLN A 398 -27.39 24.02 9.37
C GLN A 398 -28.15 23.52 8.14
N HIS A 399 -27.63 22.51 7.42
CA HIS A 399 -28.29 21.94 6.23
C HIS A 399 -29.52 21.09 6.61
N LEU A 400 -29.45 20.36 7.74
CA LEU A 400 -30.60 19.66 8.29
C LEU A 400 -31.68 20.64 8.77
N LEU A 401 -31.27 21.75 9.39
CA LEU A 401 -32.17 22.82 9.79
C LEU A 401 -32.82 23.51 8.56
N GLU A 402 -32.04 23.74 7.49
CA GLU A 402 -32.54 24.31 6.24
C GLU A 402 -33.59 23.41 5.58
N GLN A 403 -33.36 22.09 5.52
CA GLN A 403 -34.34 21.13 5.03
C GLN A 403 -35.61 21.12 5.89
N ALA A 404 -35.46 21.05 7.21
CA ALA A 404 -36.61 21.04 8.13
C ALA A 404 -37.43 22.35 8.02
N ALA A 405 -36.77 23.50 7.88
CA ALA A 405 -37.44 24.78 7.68
C ALA A 405 -38.16 24.84 6.33
N ALA A 406 -37.50 24.37 5.26
CA ALA A 406 -38.08 24.34 3.92
C ALA A 406 -39.36 23.48 3.86
N GLU A 407 -39.39 22.34 4.54
CA GLU A 407 -40.59 21.50 4.65
C GLU A 407 -41.74 22.23 5.36
N ARG A 408 -41.45 22.89 6.48
CA ARG A 408 -42.45 23.64 7.26
C ARG A 408 -43.03 24.80 6.46
N PHE A 409 -42.19 25.53 5.71
CA PHE A 409 -42.65 26.57 4.81
C PHE A 409 -43.46 26.03 3.63
N ALA A 410 -43.07 24.90 3.05
CA ALA A 410 -43.81 24.25 1.97
C ALA A 410 -45.20 23.77 2.42
N MET A 411 -45.36 23.41 3.69
CA MET A 411 -46.65 23.08 4.31
C MET A 411 -47.48 24.33 4.69
N GLY A 412 -47.00 25.53 4.38
CA GLY A 412 -47.69 26.80 4.65
C GLY A 412 -47.68 27.23 6.11
N GLN A 413 -46.82 26.63 6.95
CA GLN A 413 -46.71 27.00 8.36
C GLN A 413 -46.01 28.37 8.51
N LYS A 414 -46.51 29.17 9.44
CA LYS A 414 -45.96 30.48 9.81
C LYS A 414 -45.38 30.39 11.21
N ASP A 415 -44.46 31.30 11.52
CA ASP A 415 -43.80 31.37 12.84
C ASP A 415 -42.95 30.14 13.20
N VAL A 416 -42.32 29.50 12.19
CA VAL A 416 -41.47 28.29 12.36
C VAL A 416 -40.33 28.49 13.38
N LEU A 417 -39.88 29.74 13.60
CA LEU A 417 -38.86 30.06 14.60
C LEU A 417 -39.31 29.76 16.02
N SER A 418 -40.61 29.88 16.34
CA SER A 418 -41.12 29.57 17.67
C SER A 418 -41.18 28.07 17.97
N GLU A 419 -41.11 27.22 16.94
CA GLU A 419 -40.92 25.76 17.07
C GLU A 419 -39.43 25.42 17.24
N PHE A 420 -38.58 25.86 16.30
CA PHE A 420 -37.17 25.45 16.27
C PHE A 420 -36.28 26.13 17.31
N GLY A 421 -36.57 27.39 17.66
CA GLY A 421 -35.78 28.15 18.63
C GLY A 421 -35.70 27.46 20.00
N PRO A 422 -36.84 27.12 20.63
CA PRO A 422 -36.86 26.41 21.90
C PRO A 422 -36.16 25.04 21.88
N ASP A 423 -36.30 24.29 20.79
CA ASP A 423 -35.68 22.97 20.66
C ASP A 423 -34.16 23.06 20.55
N PHE A 424 -33.66 24.00 19.74
CA PHE A 424 -32.24 24.32 19.67
C PHE A 424 -31.68 24.72 21.05
N GLU A 425 -32.36 25.64 21.74
CA GLU A 425 -31.95 26.10 23.07
C GLU A 425 -31.94 24.94 24.08
N ARG A 426 -32.92 24.03 24.05
CA ARG A 426 -33.02 22.87 24.95
C ARG A 426 -31.85 21.89 24.76
N VAL A 427 -31.52 21.57 23.51
CA VAL A 427 -30.38 20.68 23.18
C VAL A 427 -29.07 21.29 23.66
N LEU A 428 -28.86 22.59 23.40
CA LEU A 428 -27.64 23.29 23.80
C LEU A 428 -27.50 23.35 25.33
N LEU A 429 -28.58 23.69 26.05
CA LEU A 429 -28.59 23.77 27.52
C LEU A 429 -28.33 22.42 28.19
N ARG A 430 -29.00 21.34 27.73
CA ARG A 430 -28.78 20.00 28.28
C ARG A 430 -27.35 19.52 28.06
N THR A 431 -26.79 19.77 26.88
CA THR A 431 -25.42 19.38 26.54
C THR A 431 -24.41 20.13 27.41
N ALA A 432 -24.57 21.45 27.57
CA ALA A 432 -23.70 22.27 28.41
C ALA A 432 -23.79 21.94 29.90
N LEU A 433 -24.98 21.60 30.40
CA LEU A 433 -25.16 21.13 31.78
C LEU A 433 -24.56 19.73 31.99
N GLY A 434 -24.72 18.83 31.03
CA GLY A 434 -24.08 17.50 31.06
C GLY A 434 -22.56 17.60 31.11
N PHE A 435 -21.98 18.43 30.23
CA PHE A 435 -20.54 18.68 30.16
C PHE A 435 -19.99 19.27 31.46
N THR A 436 -20.68 20.25 32.04
CA THR A 436 -20.26 20.90 33.29
C THR A 436 -20.76 20.20 34.56
N ARG A 437 -21.34 18.99 34.45
CA ARG A 437 -21.89 18.20 35.56
C ARG A 437 -22.87 19.00 36.44
N GLY A 438 -23.74 19.78 35.81
CA GLY A 438 -24.79 20.57 36.47
C GLY A 438 -24.35 21.94 37.00
N ARG A 439 -23.09 22.37 36.75
CA ARG A 439 -22.60 23.68 37.22
C ARG A 439 -23.12 24.83 36.34
N LYS A 440 -24.29 25.37 36.70
CA LYS A 440 -25.02 26.41 35.94
C LYS A 440 -24.19 27.65 35.57
N GLN A 441 -23.27 28.10 36.43
CA GLN A 441 -22.40 29.27 36.15
C GLN A 441 -21.30 28.96 35.13
N GLU A 442 -20.74 27.76 35.14
CA GLU A 442 -19.76 27.33 34.13
C GLU A 442 -20.46 27.06 32.79
N ALA A 443 -21.62 26.40 32.80
CA ALA A 443 -22.43 26.16 31.60
C ALA A 443 -22.77 27.48 30.89
N ALA A 444 -23.12 28.53 31.65
CA ALA A 444 -23.43 29.84 31.09
C ALA A 444 -22.21 30.43 30.35
N ARG A 445 -21.00 30.29 30.89
CA ARG A 445 -19.77 30.75 30.23
C ARG A 445 -19.48 29.98 28.94
N TRP A 446 -19.65 28.66 28.95
CA TRP A 446 -19.43 27.83 27.76
C TRP A 446 -20.41 28.11 26.62
N ILE A 447 -21.65 28.47 26.96
CA ILE A 447 -22.68 28.87 25.97
C ILE A 447 -22.50 30.34 25.54
N GLY A 448 -21.73 31.15 26.28
CA GLY A 448 -21.58 32.60 26.04
C GLY A 448 -22.72 33.44 26.61
N TRP A 449 -23.47 32.91 27.58
CA TRP A 449 -24.58 33.59 28.24
C TRP A 449 -24.21 34.11 29.64
N GLY A 450 -24.94 35.12 30.09
CA GLY A 450 -24.96 35.51 31.50
C GLY A 450 -25.69 34.47 32.37
N ARG A 451 -25.28 34.33 33.64
CA ARG A 451 -25.90 33.40 34.61
C ARG A 451 -27.41 33.61 34.75
N ASN A 452 -27.86 34.87 34.77
CA ASN A 452 -29.29 35.21 34.90
C ASN A 452 -30.07 34.81 33.64
N THR A 453 -29.47 34.96 32.45
CA THR A 453 -30.06 34.55 31.16
C THR A 453 -30.23 33.04 31.11
N LEU A 454 -29.21 32.28 31.50
CA LEU A 454 -29.28 30.81 31.54
C LEU A 454 -30.34 30.34 32.54
N THR A 455 -30.41 30.94 33.73
CA THR A 455 -31.39 30.56 34.76
C THR A 455 -32.83 30.87 34.31
N ARG A 456 -33.04 31.99 33.61
CA ARG A 456 -34.34 32.34 33.03
C ARG A 456 -34.75 31.34 31.95
N LYS A 457 -33.83 31.00 31.04
CA LYS A 457 -34.06 30.06 29.94
C LYS A 457 -34.31 28.62 30.41
N LEU A 458 -33.63 28.16 31.46
CA LEU A 458 -33.93 26.86 32.07
C LEU A 458 -35.35 26.77 32.62
N LYS A 459 -35.86 27.85 33.24
CA LYS A 459 -37.25 27.92 33.71
C LYS A 459 -38.27 28.04 32.58
N GLU A 460 -37.93 28.79 31.54
CA GLU A 460 -38.79 29.00 30.35
C GLU A 460 -38.97 27.71 29.54
N LEU A 461 -37.95 26.84 29.51
CA LEU A 461 -37.92 25.61 28.72
C LEU A 461 -38.16 24.32 29.54
N ASP A 462 -38.48 24.46 30.83
CA ASP A 462 -38.75 23.38 31.78
C ASP A 462 -37.61 22.34 31.88
N ILE A 463 -36.39 22.82 32.13
CA ILE A 463 -35.17 22.01 32.25
C ILE A 463 -34.61 22.15 33.68
N ASP A 464 -34.60 21.05 34.43
CA ASP A 464 -34.15 20.99 35.84
C ASP A 464 -32.64 21.26 36.06
#